data_AF-A0A2V5N0A0-F1
#
_entry.id   AF-A0A2V5N0A0-F1
#
_cell.length_a   1.000
_cell.length_b   1.000
_cell.length_c   1.000
_cell.angle_alpha   90.00
_cell.angle_beta   90.00
_cell.angle_gamma   90.00
#
_symmetry.space_group_name_H-M   'P 1'
#
loop_
_entity.id
_entity.type
_entity.pdbx_description
1 polymer ?
#
loop_
_entity_poly.entity_id
_entity_poly.type
_entity_poly.pdbx_seq_one_letter_code
_entity_poly.pdbx_strand_id
1 'polypeptide(L)'
;MLSKMKLEADESLKVFCKTIRDVSVRVGPAYLLNMTKRLFAIAIFIGFAHSLANAQVSPSPTASVSAAPARSVRLSFLPPPMEGTISLGIYNDTDQLVRVLHQEAEFDEFSVGADALVTKWDGKDDDGFELPPGKYSAHGFLIAPLKVEEIAPTNAPLPEMANNVRLKLIANPLENNERPVIDLVVGFDDENAFLKSGDGLPLVTIAQVGNTRRAWVTQRSDKTLDVFLDNGAGPRQFHVSGASKMMAFDCGEFELK
;
A
#
# COMPACT_ATOMS: atom_id res chain seq x y z
N MET A 1 31.22 -40.37 -17.39
CA MET A 1 30.63 -39.01 -17.44
C MET A 1 29.24 -38.95 -16.78
N LEU A 2 28.33 -39.90 -17.07
CA LEU A 2 27.00 -39.95 -16.42
C LEU A 2 27.03 -40.12 -14.88
N SER A 3 28.05 -40.78 -14.32
CA SER A 3 28.12 -40.99 -12.86
C SER A 3 28.54 -39.76 -12.06
N LYS A 4 29.20 -38.77 -12.69
CA LYS A 4 29.54 -37.50 -12.03
C LYS A 4 28.34 -36.54 -12.00
N MET A 5 27.60 -36.44 -13.10
CA MET A 5 26.38 -35.61 -13.19
C MET A 5 25.29 -36.07 -12.20
N LYS A 6 25.19 -37.38 -11.93
CA LYS A 6 24.21 -37.91 -10.98
C LYS A 6 24.57 -37.62 -9.51
N LEU A 7 25.86 -37.47 -9.21
CA LEU A 7 26.33 -37.14 -7.87
C LEU A 7 26.16 -35.63 -7.57
N GLU A 8 26.42 -34.78 -8.57
CA GLU A 8 26.28 -33.32 -8.49
C GLU A 8 24.81 -32.89 -8.35
N ALA A 9 23.88 -33.64 -8.97
CA ALA A 9 22.45 -33.45 -8.82
C ALA A 9 21.93 -33.84 -7.42
N ASP A 10 22.49 -34.90 -6.81
CA ASP A 10 22.11 -35.35 -5.46
C ASP A 10 22.66 -34.41 -4.37
N GLU A 11 23.83 -33.82 -4.58
CA GLU A 11 24.39 -32.82 -3.66
C GLU A 11 23.62 -31.49 -3.74
N SER A 12 23.24 -31.06 -4.95
CA SER A 12 22.41 -29.87 -5.16
C SER A 12 21.02 -30.01 -4.55
N LEU A 13 20.42 -31.21 -4.61
CA LEU A 13 19.13 -31.49 -3.99
C LEU A 13 19.20 -31.47 -2.46
N LYS A 14 20.33 -31.90 -1.87
CA LYS A 14 20.55 -31.85 -0.42
C LYS A 14 20.75 -30.42 0.08
N VAL A 15 21.47 -29.59 -0.67
CA VAL A 15 21.63 -28.16 -0.37
C VAL A 15 20.29 -27.44 -0.49
N PHE A 16 19.51 -27.71 -1.54
CA PHE A 16 18.17 -27.14 -1.72
C PHE A 16 17.21 -27.54 -0.59
N CYS A 17 17.18 -28.83 -0.21
CA CYS A 17 16.37 -29.31 0.91
C CYS A 17 16.80 -28.73 2.27
N LYS A 18 18.08 -28.40 2.46
CA LYS A 18 18.58 -27.73 3.67
C LYS A 18 18.17 -26.26 3.71
N THR A 19 18.28 -25.55 2.58
CA THR A 19 17.85 -24.15 2.45
C THR A 19 16.34 -24.00 2.67
N ILE A 20 15.51 -24.89 2.12
CA ILE A 20 14.05 -24.90 2.35
C ILE A 20 13.73 -25.15 3.84
N ARG A 21 14.50 -26.00 4.52
CA ARG A 21 14.30 -26.31 5.93
C ARG A 21 14.69 -25.14 6.84
N ASP A 22 15.76 -24.41 6.52
CA ASP A 22 16.16 -23.20 7.26
C ASP A 22 15.20 -22.01 7.01
N VAL A 23 14.62 -21.91 5.81
CA VAL A 23 13.53 -20.96 5.53
C VAL A 23 12.27 -21.32 6.33
N SER A 24 11.93 -22.61 6.42
CA SER A 24 10.77 -23.10 7.19
C SER A 24 10.90 -22.96 8.71
N VAL A 25 12.11 -22.78 9.26
CA VAL A 25 12.32 -22.52 10.70
C VAL A 25 12.23 -21.03 11.04
N ARG A 26 12.42 -20.13 10.06
CA ARG A 26 12.26 -18.67 10.25
C ARG A 26 10.85 -18.16 9.95
N VAL A 27 10.01 -18.95 9.28
CA VAL A 27 8.64 -18.58 8.92
C VAL A 27 7.68 -19.55 9.60
N GLY A 28 6.97 -19.07 10.64
CA GLY A 28 6.00 -19.87 11.39
C GLY A 28 4.85 -20.41 10.52
N PRO A 29 4.11 -21.42 10.99
CA PRO A 29 3.18 -22.24 10.19
C PRO A 29 1.92 -21.51 9.69
N ALA A 30 1.79 -20.20 9.91
CA ALA A 30 0.68 -19.39 9.40
C ALA A 30 0.81 -19.04 7.90
N TYR A 31 1.99 -19.21 7.29
CA TYR A 31 2.22 -18.87 5.88
C TYR A 31 1.82 -19.95 4.87
N LEU A 32 1.41 -21.15 5.32
CA LEU A 32 1.00 -22.24 4.41
C LEU A 32 -0.51 -22.31 4.13
N LEU A 33 -1.34 -21.48 4.78
CA LEU A 33 -2.80 -21.56 4.62
C LEU A 33 -3.40 -20.48 3.72
N ASN A 34 -2.70 -19.37 3.44
CA ASN A 34 -3.22 -18.26 2.62
C ASN A 34 -2.64 -18.16 1.21
N MET A 35 -1.81 -19.14 0.78
CA MET A 35 -1.34 -19.28 -0.61
C MET A 35 -2.05 -20.43 -1.35
N THR A 36 -3.27 -20.79 -0.95
CA THR A 36 -4.09 -21.84 -1.57
C THR A 36 -5.37 -21.32 -2.23
N LYS A 37 -5.60 -20.00 -2.28
CA LYS A 37 -6.73 -19.39 -3.01
C LYS A 37 -6.36 -18.59 -4.26
N ARG A 38 -5.08 -18.45 -4.58
CA ARG A 38 -4.59 -17.74 -5.77
C ARG A 38 -3.53 -18.56 -6.48
N LEU A 39 -3.93 -19.69 -7.09
CA LEU A 39 -3.23 -20.43 -8.16
C LEU A 39 -3.95 -21.78 -8.35
N PHE A 40 -5.08 -21.77 -9.05
CA PHE A 40 -5.68 -22.98 -9.61
C PHE A 40 -6.10 -22.71 -11.05
N ALA A 41 -5.10 -22.66 -11.92
CA ALA A 41 -5.25 -23.06 -13.31
C ALA A 41 -3.85 -23.45 -13.78
N ILE A 42 -3.78 -24.52 -14.57
CA ILE A 42 -2.57 -25.14 -15.15
C ILE A 42 -2.00 -26.29 -14.31
N ALA A 43 -2.68 -27.44 -14.40
CA ALA A 43 -2.02 -28.74 -14.48
C ALA A 43 -2.92 -29.77 -15.21
N ILE A 44 -2.62 -29.96 -16.50
CA ILE A 44 -2.46 -31.23 -17.21
C ILE A 44 -3.49 -32.34 -16.91
N PHE A 45 -4.41 -32.55 -17.86
CA PHE A 45 -5.04 -33.86 -18.08
C PHE A 45 -4.42 -34.49 -19.34
N ILE A 46 -3.74 -35.62 -19.17
CA ILE A 46 -3.36 -36.54 -20.27
C ILE A 46 -3.92 -37.94 -19.94
N GLY A 47 -4.66 -38.49 -20.91
CA GLY A 47 -5.08 -39.89 -21.03
C GLY A 47 -6.53 -40.14 -20.60
N PHE A 48 -7.39 -40.88 -21.31
CA PHE A 48 -7.28 -41.69 -22.52
C PHE A 48 -8.71 -42.18 -22.85
N ALA A 49 -9.24 -41.97 -24.06
CA ALA A 49 -10.40 -42.71 -24.58
C ALA A 49 -10.42 -42.68 -26.12
N HIS A 50 -10.61 -43.86 -26.72
CA HIS A 50 -10.48 -44.18 -28.14
C HIS A 50 -11.75 -43.86 -28.98
N SER A 51 -11.51 -43.56 -30.28
CA SER A 51 -12.35 -43.83 -31.50
C SER A 51 -13.78 -43.23 -31.55
N LEU A 52 -14.33 -42.63 -32.63
CA LEU A 52 -14.19 -42.72 -34.10
C LEU A 52 -14.70 -41.41 -34.76
N ALA A 53 -14.31 -41.23 -36.03
CA ALA A 53 -15.05 -40.58 -37.13
C ALA A 53 -14.99 -39.04 -37.35
N ASN A 54 -14.33 -38.69 -38.45
CA ASN A 54 -14.60 -37.64 -39.46
C ASN A 54 -15.63 -36.52 -39.13
N ALA A 55 -15.13 -35.28 -39.10
CA ALA A 55 -15.64 -34.20 -39.95
C ALA A 55 -14.62 -33.05 -40.00
N GLN A 56 -14.04 -32.83 -41.18
CA GLN A 56 -13.17 -31.70 -41.46
C GLN A 56 -14.06 -30.46 -41.60
N VAL A 57 -14.05 -29.57 -40.59
CA VAL A 57 -14.71 -28.26 -40.66
C VAL A 57 -13.65 -27.17 -40.59
N SER A 58 -13.66 -26.34 -41.63
CA SER A 58 -12.81 -25.18 -41.89
C SER A 58 -12.53 -24.31 -40.66
N PRO A 59 -11.29 -23.85 -40.42
CA PRO A 59 -11.04 -22.87 -39.37
C PRO A 59 -11.56 -21.49 -39.82
N SER A 60 -12.67 -21.05 -39.23
CA SER A 60 -13.00 -19.62 -39.17
C SER A 60 -12.04 -18.93 -38.20
N PRO A 61 -11.58 -17.70 -38.48
CA PRO A 61 -10.60 -17.03 -37.65
C PRO A 61 -11.19 -16.76 -36.26
N THR A 62 -10.55 -17.33 -35.24
CA THR A 62 -10.77 -17.01 -33.83
C THR A 62 -10.60 -15.50 -33.67
N ALA A 63 -11.67 -14.82 -33.25
CA ALA A 63 -11.58 -13.43 -32.83
C ALA A 63 -10.52 -13.34 -31.72
N SER A 64 -9.42 -12.68 -32.03
CA SER A 64 -8.49 -12.14 -31.05
C SER A 64 -9.31 -11.34 -30.04
N VAL A 65 -9.27 -11.77 -28.77
CA VAL A 65 -9.79 -10.97 -27.65
C VAL A 65 -9.04 -9.65 -27.71
N SER A 66 -9.68 -8.64 -28.29
CA SER A 66 -9.20 -7.27 -28.29
C SER A 66 -9.10 -6.88 -26.82
N ALA A 67 -7.87 -6.78 -26.30
CA ALA A 67 -7.64 -6.16 -25.02
C ALA A 67 -8.41 -4.83 -25.00
N ALA A 68 -9.32 -4.67 -24.03
CA ALA A 68 -9.92 -3.37 -23.79
C ALA A 68 -8.78 -2.36 -23.61
N PRO A 69 -8.88 -1.15 -24.18
CA PRO A 69 -7.82 -0.15 -24.02
C PRO A 69 -7.55 0.04 -22.53
N ALA A 70 -6.31 -0.19 -22.10
CA ALA A 70 -5.90 0.09 -20.73
C ALA A 70 -6.07 1.59 -20.48
N ARG A 71 -7.10 1.93 -19.69
CA ARG A 71 -7.46 3.30 -19.32
C ARG A 71 -6.48 3.84 -18.28
N SER A 72 -5.26 4.12 -18.72
CA SER A 72 -4.23 4.70 -17.87
C SER A 72 -4.32 6.22 -17.88
N VAL A 73 -4.36 6.81 -16.69
CA VAL A 73 -4.27 8.26 -16.49
C VAL A 73 -2.86 8.61 -16.03
N ARG A 74 -2.23 9.58 -16.70
CA ARG A 74 -0.93 10.14 -16.28
C ARG A 74 -1.18 11.30 -15.32
N LEU A 75 -0.58 11.23 -14.14
CA LEU A 75 -0.62 12.26 -13.11
C LEU A 75 0.73 12.94 -13.04
N SER A 76 0.74 14.26 -12.87
CA SER A 76 1.96 15.04 -12.71
C SER A 76 1.79 16.14 -11.70
N PHE A 77 2.80 16.35 -10.85
CA PHE A 77 2.78 17.37 -9.81
C PHE A 77 4.17 17.92 -9.56
N LEU A 78 4.23 19.16 -9.08
CA LEU A 78 5.46 19.74 -8.54
C LEU A 78 5.59 19.30 -7.08
N PRO A 79 6.65 18.58 -6.70
CA PRO A 79 6.81 18.19 -5.31
C PRO A 79 6.99 19.44 -4.44
N PRO A 80 6.34 19.53 -3.26
CA PRO A 80 6.58 20.62 -2.33
C PRO A 80 8.08 20.74 -1.99
N PRO A 81 8.60 21.95 -1.72
CA PRO A 81 10.02 22.17 -1.48
C PRO A 81 10.44 21.76 -0.06
N MET A 82 10.37 20.47 0.21
CA MET A 82 10.74 19.82 1.47
C MET A 82 11.30 18.42 1.16
N GLU A 83 12.10 17.85 2.07
CA GLU A 83 12.51 16.43 1.99
C GLU A 83 11.52 15.56 2.75
N GLY A 84 11.33 14.32 2.29
CA GLY A 84 10.37 13.40 2.90
C GLY A 84 9.92 12.27 1.99
N THR A 85 8.86 11.61 2.40
CA THR A 85 8.15 10.59 1.61
C THR A 85 6.80 11.11 1.14
N ILE A 86 6.28 10.54 0.05
CA ILE A 86 5.04 10.96 -0.61
C ILE A 86 3.95 9.93 -0.37
N SER A 87 2.82 10.38 0.18
CA SER A 87 1.56 9.66 0.11
C SER A 87 0.62 10.36 -0.86
N LEU A 88 0.05 9.60 -1.80
CA LEU A 88 -0.79 10.11 -2.88
C LEU A 88 -2.03 9.23 -3.05
N GLY A 89 -3.21 9.86 -2.98
CA GLY A 89 -4.49 9.20 -3.16
C GLY A 89 -5.18 9.60 -4.47
N ILE A 90 -6.10 8.75 -4.94
CA ILE A 90 -7.09 9.09 -5.96
C ILE A 90 -8.45 9.22 -5.29
N TYR A 91 -9.18 10.26 -5.67
CA TYR A 91 -10.44 10.62 -5.06
C TYR A 91 -11.53 10.71 -6.14
N ASN A 92 -12.74 10.30 -5.81
CA ASN A 92 -13.89 10.49 -6.70
C ASN A 92 -14.41 11.95 -6.65
N ASP A 93 -15.45 12.25 -7.42
CA ASP A 93 -16.09 13.57 -7.49
C ASP A 93 -16.75 14.03 -6.18
N THR A 94 -16.91 13.14 -5.21
CA THR A 94 -17.38 13.44 -3.85
C THR A 94 -16.25 13.53 -2.81
N ASP A 95 -15.01 13.60 -3.26
CA ASP A 95 -13.80 13.70 -2.42
C ASP A 95 -13.60 12.48 -1.50
N GLN A 96 -14.07 11.32 -1.94
CA GLN A 96 -13.83 10.05 -1.24
C GLN A 96 -12.59 9.37 -1.84
N LEU A 97 -11.66 8.98 -0.99
CA LEU A 97 -10.51 8.17 -1.37
C LEU A 97 -10.98 6.84 -1.96
N VAL A 98 -10.63 6.59 -3.21
CA VAL A 98 -10.96 5.34 -3.94
C VAL A 98 -9.74 4.48 -4.21
N ARG A 99 -8.52 5.04 -4.08
CA ARG A 99 -7.28 4.32 -4.29
C ARG A 99 -6.15 4.99 -3.51
N VAL A 100 -5.39 4.20 -2.76
CA VAL A 100 -4.04 4.59 -2.34
C VAL A 100 -3.10 4.31 -3.50
N LEU A 101 -2.60 5.36 -4.15
CA LEU A 101 -1.70 5.18 -5.29
C LEU A 101 -0.25 4.98 -4.84
N HIS A 102 0.16 5.76 -3.84
CA HIS A 102 1.47 5.66 -3.19
C HIS A 102 1.31 5.88 -1.69
N GLN A 103 2.03 5.09 -0.90
CA GLN A 103 2.17 5.27 0.54
C GLN A 103 3.66 5.32 0.86
N GLU A 104 4.10 6.39 1.52
CA GLU A 104 5.49 6.57 1.95
C GLU A 104 6.53 6.42 0.81
N ALA A 105 6.15 6.77 -0.42
CA ALA A 105 7.01 6.61 -1.58
C ALA A 105 8.19 7.58 -1.58
N GLU A 106 9.36 7.11 -2.01
CA GLU A 106 10.53 7.95 -2.26
C GLU A 106 10.42 8.66 -3.63
N PHE A 107 11.21 9.72 -3.82
CA PHE A 107 11.17 10.53 -5.04
C PHE A 107 11.56 9.75 -6.30
N ASP A 108 12.40 8.73 -6.18
CA ASP A 108 12.89 7.91 -7.30
C ASP A 108 11.88 6.86 -7.78
N GLU A 109 10.79 6.64 -7.03
CA GLU A 109 9.63 5.85 -7.44
C GLU A 109 8.77 6.57 -8.50
N PHE A 110 9.01 7.88 -8.70
CA PHE A 110 8.34 8.70 -9.68
C PHE A 110 9.22 8.90 -10.92
N SER A 111 8.58 8.98 -12.09
CA SER A 111 9.29 9.37 -13.31
C SER A 111 9.48 10.90 -13.35
N VAL A 112 10.65 11.35 -13.80
CA VAL A 112 10.94 12.78 -13.99
C VAL A 112 10.37 13.25 -15.33
N GLY A 113 9.40 14.17 -15.28
CA GLY A 113 8.90 14.93 -16.43
C GLY A 113 9.83 16.09 -16.79
N ALA A 114 9.37 17.01 -17.66
CA ALA A 114 10.18 18.18 -18.03
C ALA A 114 10.52 19.05 -16.81
N ASP A 115 9.58 19.15 -15.88
CA ASP A 115 9.58 20.06 -14.74
C ASP A 115 8.77 19.54 -13.55
N ALA A 116 8.29 18.29 -13.59
CA ALA A 116 7.40 17.70 -12.60
C ALA A 116 7.73 16.23 -12.30
N LEU A 117 7.27 15.72 -11.15
CA LEU A 117 7.20 14.28 -10.90
C LEU A 117 5.95 13.71 -11.60
N VAL A 118 6.05 12.44 -12.02
CA VAL A 118 5.03 11.78 -12.82
C VAL A 118 4.78 10.37 -12.31
N THR A 119 3.50 10.02 -12.17
CA THR A 119 3.03 8.66 -11.91
C THR A 119 1.85 8.31 -12.84
N LYS A 120 1.39 7.07 -12.80
CA LYS A 120 0.23 6.60 -13.56
C LYS A 120 -0.76 5.90 -12.64
N TRP A 121 -2.03 6.13 -12.90
CA TRP A 121 -3.12 5.35 -12.36
C TRP A 121 -3.75 4.50 -13.47
N ASP A 122 -4.21 3.30 -13.14
CA ASP A 122 -4.76 2.31 -14.09
C ASP A 122 -6.30 2.31 -14.13
N GLY A 123 -6.94 3.19 -13.36
CA GLY A 123 -8.40 3.31 -13.28
C GLY A 123 -9.04 2.38 -12.24
N LYS A 124 -8.25 1.70 -11.41
CA LYS A 124 -8.75 0.71 -10.44
C LYS A 124 -8.74 1.21 -9.00
N ASP A 125 -9.59 0.63 -8.17
CA ASP A 125 -9.54 0.77 -6.70
C ASP A 125 -8.45 -0.11 -6.07
N ASP A 126 -8.29 -0.06 -4.74
CA ASP A 126 -7.29 -0.85 -4.01
C ASP A 126 -7.50 -2.37 -4.11
N ASP A 127 -8.73 -2.83 -4.35
CA ASP A 127 -9.06 -4.24 -4.57
C ASP A 127 -8.79 -4.72 -6.01
N GLY A 128 -8.45 -3.79 -6.91
CA GLY A 128 -8.16 -4.05 -8.32
C GLY A 128 -9.40 -4.11 -9.20
N PHE A 129 -10.56 -3.63 -8.73
CA PHE A 129 -11.76 -3.49 -9.53
C PHE A 129 -11.72 -2.21 -10.37
N GLU A 130 -12.27 -2.31 -11.57
CA GLU A 130 -12.38 -1.19 -12.49
C GLU A 130 -13.41 -0.17 -11.96
N LEU A 131 -12.99 1.07 -11.67
CA LEU A 131 -13.89 2.17 -11.31
C LEU A 131 -14.65 2.72 -12.53
N PRO A 132 -15.84 3.33 -12.40
CA PRO A 132 -16.60 3.85 -13.54
C PRO A 132 -15.90 5.04 -14.23
N PRO A 133 -16.13 5.26 -15.54
CA PRO A 133 -15.77 6.52 -16.20
C PRO A 133 -16.39 7.71 -15.46
N GLY A 134 -15.65 8.81 -15.35
CA GLY A 134 -16.10 9.95 -14.55
C GLY A 134 -14.96 10.88 -14.17
N LYS A 135 -15.28 11.87 -13.32
CA LYS A 135 -14.32 12.81 -12.77
C LYS A 135 -13.66 12.25 -11.52
N TYR A 136 -12.36 12.47 -11.42
CA TYR A 136 -11.53 12.11 -10.28
C TYR A 136 -10.53 13.23 -10.02
N SER A 137 -9.97 13.25 -8.83
CA SER A 137 -8.84 14.10 -8.47
C SER A 137 -7.73 13.27 -7.84
N ALA A 138 -6.52 13.82 -7.81
CA ALA A 138 -5.42 13.20 -7.09
C ALA A 138 -4.70 14.26 -6.26
N HIS A 139 -4.55 13.99 -4.97
CA HIS A 139 -3.85 14.89 -4.06
C HIS A 139 -3.18 14.07 -2.96
N GLY A 140 -2.23 14.70 -2.27
CA GLY A 140 -1.40 13.98 -1.34
C GLY A 140 -0.66 14.86 -0.36
N PHE A 141 0.21 14.21 0.39
CA PHE A 141 1.05 14.84 1.38
C PHE A 141 2.50 14.43 1.16
N LEU A 142 3.40 15.40 1.29
CA LEU A 142 4.82 15.16 1.47
C LEU A 142 5.11 15.22 2.97
N ILE A 143 5.65 14.15 3.53
CA ILE A 143 5.86 13.96 4.97
C ILE A 143 7.35 13.97 5.27
N ALA A 144 7.82 14.95 6.02
CA ALA A 144 9.21 14.96 6.48
C ALA A 144 9.48 13.80 7.43
N PRO A 145 10.75 13.33 7.56
CA PRO A 145 11.09 12.24 8.46
C PRO A 145 10.57 12.47 9.88
N LEU A 146 9.80 11.49 10.36
CA LEU A 146 9.23 11.49 11.70
C LEU A 146 10.11 10.73 12.66
N LYS A 147 10.07 11.13 13.92
CA LYS A 147 10.68 10.36 15.01
C LYS A 147 9.58 9.67 15.79
N VAL A 148 9.59 8.34 15.73
CA VAL A 148 8.66 7.44 16.43
C VAL A 148 9.44 6.69 17.49
N GLU A 149 8.99 6.79 18.75
CA GLU A 149 9.61 6.11 19.89
C GLU A 149 8.57 5.31 20.65
N GLU A 150 8.73 3.99 20.74
CA GLU A 150 7.93 3.17 21.65
C GLU A 150 8.34 3.48 23.09
N ILE A 151 7.37 3.84 23.92
CA ILE A 151 7.58 4.19 25.33
C ILE A 151 6.85 3.21 26.23
N ALA A 152 7.40 2.99 27.42
CA ALA A 152 6.77 2.14 28.41
C ALA A 152 5.36 2.66 28.71
N PRO A 153 4.34 1.77 28.73
CA PRO A 153 2.97 2.18 29.01
C PRO A 153 2.93 2.89 30.36
N THR A 154 2.38 4.10 30.38
CA THR A 154 2.26 4.86 31.62
C THR A 154 1.10 4.31 32.45
N ASN A 155 1.25 4.27 33.78
CA ASN A 155 0.15 3.92 34.69
C ASN A 155 -0.88 5.06 34.85
N ALA A 156 -0.72 6.17 34.11
CA ALA A 156 -1.68 7.25 34.10
C ALA A 156 -3.03 6.78 33.53
N PRO A 157 -4.15 7.38 33.96
CA PRO A 157 -5.45 7.11 33.37
C PRO A 157 -5.36 7.27 31.86
N LEU A 158 -5.87 6.28 31.11
CA LEU A 158 -5.94 6.39 29.66
C LEU A 158 -6.76 7.65 29.34
N PRO A 159 -6.23 8.58 28.53
CA PRO A 159 -6.99 9.75 28.11
C PRO A 159 -8.29 9.32 27.45
N GLU A 160 -9.32 10.18 27.48
CA GLU A 160 -10.51 9.97 26.65
C GLU A 160 -10.04 9.63 25.23
N MET A 161 -10.62 8.56 24.67
CA MET A 161 -10.23 8.04 23.36
C MET A 161 -10.53 9.08 22.28
N ALA A 162 -9.61 10.03 22.08
CA ALA A 162 -9.62 10.88 20.92
C ALA A 162 -9.31 9.99 19.71
N ASN A 163 -10.26 9.91 18.80
CA ASN A 163 -10.10 9.12 17.58
C ASN A 163 -9.39 9.93 16.48
N ASN A 164 -9.30 11.26 16.64
CA ASN A 164 -8.61 12.15 15.73
C ASN A 164 -7.87 13.29 16.45
N VAL A 165 -6.87 13.85 15.77
CA VAL A 165 -6.14 15.06 16.20
C VAL A 165 -6.08 16.05 15.06
N ARG A 166 -6.40 17.32 15.33
CA ARG A 166 -6.28 18.42 14.35
C ARG A 166 -4.89 19.01 14.34
N LEU A 167 -4.19 18.90 13.22
CA LEU A 167 -2.86 19.49 13.04
C LEU A 167 -2.85 20.55 11.95
N LYS A 168 -2.18 21.66 12.25
CA LYS A 168 -1.84 22.70 11.27
C LYS A 168 -0.51 22.34 10.60
N LEU A 169 -0.53 22.21 9.28
CA LEU A 169 0.60 21.79 8.47
C LEU A 169 1.52 22.96 8.11
N ILE A 170 2.59 22.65 7.38
CA ILE A 170 3.44 23.68 6.75
C ILE A 170 2.76 24.10 5.44
N ALA A 171 2.79 25.40 5.14
CA ALA A 171 2.28 25.89 3.87
C ALA A 171 3.19 25.40 2.75
N ASN A 172 2.59 24.82 1.71
CA ASN A 172 3.29 24.54 0.47
C ASN A 172 3.36 25.86 -0.32
N PRO A 173 4.53 26.49 -0.52
CA PRO A 173 4.61 27.77 -1.24
C PRO A 173 4.24 27.68 -2.73
N LEU A 174 4.10 26.47 -3.28
CA LEU A 174 3.62 26.25 -4.65
C LEU A 174 2.10 26.37 -4.76
N GLU A 175 1.40 26.08 -3.67
CA GLU A 175 -0.03 26.28 -3.53
C GLU A 175 -0.20 27.62 -2.79
N ASN A 176 -0.83 28.62 -3.39
CA ASN A 176 -1.05 29.92 -2.74
C ASN A 176 -2.09 29.82 -1.62
N ASN A 177 -1.83 28.98 -0.62
CA ASN A 177 -2.76 28.53 0.39
C ASN A 177 -2.24 28.86 1.80
N GLU A 178 -3.17 29.15 2.69
CA GLU A 178 -2.87 29.18 4.12
C GLU A 178 -2.45 27.78 4.57
N ARG A 179 -1.65 27.72 5.64
CA ARG A 179 -1.21 26.45 6.26
C ARG A 179 -2.42 25.55 6.53
N PRO A 180 -2.60 24.44 5.77
CA PRO A 180 -3.82 23.65 5.86
C PRO A 180 -3.93 22.97 7.23
N VAL A 181 -5.16 22.74 7.68
CA VAL A 181 -5.45 21.99 8.91
C VAL A 181 -6.07 20.67 8.51
N ILE A 182 -5.49 19.57 8.98
CA ILE A 182 -5.99 18.21 8.71
C ILE A 182 -6.37 17.51 10.00
N ASP A 183 -7.34 16.60 9.91
CA ASP A 183 -7.59 15.60 10.93
C ASP A 183 -6.64 14.41 10.69
N LEU A 184 -5.90 13.99 11.72
CA LEU A 184 -5.10 12.77 11.73
C LEU A 184 -5.76 11.70 12.58
N VAL A 185 -5.74 10.47 12.08
CA VAL A 185 -6.33 9.28 12.71
C VAL A 185 -5.29 8.16 12.68
N VAL A 186 -5.42 7.17 13.57
CA VAL A 186 -4.63 5.93 13.48
C VAL A 186 -5.41 4.90 12.68
N GLY A 187 -4.82 4.43 11.59
CA GLY A 187 -5.24 3.23 10.88
C GLY A 187 -4.36 2.04 11.25
N PHE A 188 -4.88 0.84 11.04
CA PHE A 188 -4.08 -0.37 11.06
C PHE A 188 -4.67 -1.39 10.10
N ASP A 189 -3.80 -2.22 9.56
CA ASP A 189 -4.13 -3.43 8.82
C ASP A 189 -3.57 -4.65 9.59
N ASP A 190 -3.44 -5.79 8.91
CA ASP A 190 -2.96 -7.03 9.51
C ASP A 190 -1.45 -7.01 9.84
N GLU A 191 -0.69 -6.07 9.27
CA GLU A 191 0.78 -6.01 9.34
C GLU A 191 1.30 -4.71 9.97
N ASN A 192 0.62 -3.58 9.75
CA ASN A 192 1.10 -2.25 10.09
C ASN A 192 0.02 -1.40 10.77
N ALA A 193 0.46 -0.56 11.70
CA ALA A 193 -0.30 0.58 12.20
C ALA A 193 0.35 1.86 11.67
N PHE A 194 -0.47 2.78 11.18
CA PHE A 194 -0.03 3.99 10.50
C PHE A 194 -0.89 5.18 10.89
N LEU A 195 -0.33 6.38 10.77
CA LEU A 195 -1.13 7.61 10.75
C LEU A 195 -1.75 7.75 9.36
N LYS A 196 -3.00 8.18 9.34
CA LYS A 196 -3.73 8.52 8.12
C LYS A 196 -4.43 9.86 8.27
N SER A 197 -4.71 10.54 7.18
CA SER A 197 -5.60 11.71 7.18
C SER A 197 -7.05 11.29 7.41
N GLY A 198 -7.90 12.25 7.78
CA GLY A 198 -9.30 12.04 8.13
C GLY A 198 -10.18 11.50 6.99
N ASP A 199 -9.76 11.73 5.75
CA ASP A 199 -10.33 11.17 4.51
C ASP A 199 -9.92 9.71 4.25
N GLY A 200 -8.93 9.19 4.99
CA GLY A 200 -8.50 7.81 4.95
C GLY A 200 -7.12 7.55 4.36
N LEU A 201 -6.44 8.54 3.76
CA LEU A 201 -5.15 8.31 3.07
C LEU A 201 -4.04 7.93 4.08
N PRO A 202 -3.43 6.73 3.96
CA PRO A 202 -2.28 6.35 4.80
C PRO A 202 -1.08 7.26 4.53
N LEU A 203 -0.50 7.82 5.60
CA LEU A 203 0.58 8.80 5.51
C LEU A 203 1.93 8.21 5.92
N VAL A 204 1.98 7.52 7.06
CA VAL A 204 3.25 7.07 7.65
C VAL A 204 3.05 5.92 8.61
N THR A 205 3.90 4.91 8.49
CA THR A 205 3.90 3.72 9.34
C THR A 205 4.51 4.04 10.69
N ILE A 206 3.80 3.71 11.76
CA ILE A 206 4.20 3.93 13.15
C ILE A 206 4.84 2.67 13.73
N ALA A 207 4.25 1.51 13.47
CA ALA A 207 4.75 0.25 13.97
C ALA A 207 4.21 -0.93 13.16
N GLN A 208 4.99 -2.00 13.11
CA GLN A 208 4.47 -3.30 12.73
C GLN A 208 3.56 -3.86 13.83
N VAL A 209 2.48 -4.50 13.40
CA VAL A 209 1.45 -5.11 14.23
C VAL A 209 1.07 -6.49 13.70
N GLY A 210 0.12 -7.14 14.35
CA GLY A 210 -0.37 -8.45 13.92
C GLY A 210 -1.70 -8.87 14.54
N ASN A 211 -2.12 -8.25 15.63
CA ASN A 211 -3.40 -8.52 16.30
C ASN A 211 -3.97 -7.25 16.97
N THR A 212 -3.72 -6.08 16.38
CA THR A 212 -4.25 -4.82 16.94
C THR A 212 -5.77 -4.84 16.84
N ARG A 213 -6.45 -4.59 17.96
CA ARG A 213 -7.91 -4.54 18.03
C ARG A 213 -8.42 -3.10 18.10
N ARG A 214 -7.63 -2.24 18.73
CA ARG A 214 -7.95 -0.82 18.93
C ARG A 214 -6.70 0.01 18.71
N ALA A 215 -6.89 1.16 18.09
CA ALA A 215 -5.85 2.16 17.95
C ALA A 215 -6.47 3.55 18.10
N TRP A 216 -5.75 4.47 18.73
CA TRP A 216 -6.19 5.85 18.86
C TRP A 216 -4.98 6.78 18.99
N VAL A 217 -5.21 8.07 18.75
CA VAL A 217 -4.17 9.10 18.79
C VAL A 217 -4.62 10.23 19.70
N THR A 218 -3.69 10.73 20.50
CA THR A 218 -3.93 11.91 21.32
C THR A 218 -2.87 12.96 21.07
N GLN A 219 -3.25 14.22 21.23
CA GLN A 219 -2.32 15.33 21.11
C GLN A 219 -1.64 15.58 22.45
N ARG A 220 -0.33 15.33 22.51
CA ARG A 220 0.48 15.70 23.68
C ARG A 220 0.83 17.19 23.65
N SER A 221 1.16 17.71 22.47
CA SER A 221 1.48 19.12 22.24
C SER A 221 1.17 19.53 20.80
N ASP A 222 1.44 20.79 20.44
CA ASP A 222 1.28 21.30 19.07
C ASP A 222 2.05 20.49 18.00
N LYS A 223 3.14 19.80 18.40
CA LYS A 223 4.06 19.09 17.47
C LYS A 223 4.27 17.61 17.77
N THR A 224 3.70 17.12 18.87
CA THR A 224 3.92 15.75 19.34
C THR A 224 2.60 15.04 19.60
N LEU A 225 2.51 13.81 19.10
CA LEU A 225 1.36 12.93 19.27
C LEU A 225 1.76 11.74 20.14
N ASP A 226 0.75 11.18 20.80
CA ASP A 226 0.81 9.82 21.33
C ASP A 226 -0.10 8.93 20.52
N VAL A 227 0.46 7.85 19.98
CA VAL A 227 -0.29 6.79 19.32
C VAL A 227 -0.36 5.60 20.26
N PHE A 228 -1.55 5.05 20.44
CA PHE A 228 -1.78 3.88 21.28
C PHE A 228 -2.31 2.74 20.43
N LEU A 229 -1.73 1.55 20.60
CA LEU A 229 -2.13 0.32 19.91
C LEU A 229 -2.43 -0.75 20.95
N ASP A 230 -3.64 -1.29 20.97
CA ASP A 230 -4.06 -2.29 21.96
C ASP A 230 -4.54 -3.57 21.27
N ASN A 231 -3.94 -4.70 21.67
CA ASN A 231 -4.28 -6.05 21.21
C ASN A 231 -5.13 -6.83 22.23
N GLY A 232 -5.49 -6.22 23.37
CA GLY A 232 -6.21 -6.85 24.47
C GLY A 232 -5.33 -7.28 25.66
N ALA A 233 -4.01 -7.21 25.54
CA ALA A 233 -3.06 -7.43 26.65
C ALA A 233 -2.61 -6.12 27.32
N GLY A 234 -3.07 -4.97 26.81
CA GLY A 234 -2.68 -3.64 27.24
C GLY A 234 -2.16 -2.80 26.07
N PRO A 235 -2.29 -1.46 26.14
CA PRO A 235 -1.85 -0.60 25.07
C PRO A 235 -0.33 -0.47 25.02
N ARG A 236 0.23 -0.64 23.82
CA ARG A 236 1.56 -0.12 23.45
C ARG A 236 1.41 1.36 23.14
N GLN A 237 2.37 2.17 23.57
CA GLN A 237 2.35 3.61 23.38
C GLN A 237 3.57 4.07 22.57
N PHE A 238 3.33 4.96 21.60
CA PHE A 238 4.35 5.52 20.73
C PHE A 238 4.32 7.04 20.79
N HIS A 239 5.45 7.65 21.10
CA HIS A 239 5.66 9.07 20.95
C HIS A 239 6.01 9.37 19.49
N VAL A 240 5.17 10.16 18.81
CA VAL A 240 5.41 10.58 17.44
C VAL A 240 5.69 12.08 17.42
N SER A 241 6.87 12.48 16.97
CA SER A 241 7.25 13.88 16.86
C SER A 241 7.54 14.28 15.41
N GLY A 242 7.18 15.52 15.08
CA GLY A 242 7.30 16.04 13.73
C GLY A 242 6.07 15.81 12.84
N ALA A 243 4.97 15.26 13.37
CA ALA A 243 3.77 14.95 12.58
C ALA A 243 3.13 16.16 11.88
N SER A 244 3.41 17.39 12.34
CA SER A 244 2.98 18.62 11.67
C SER A 244 3.90 19.06 10.52
N LYS A 245 5.06 18.41 10.35
CA LYS A 245 6.02 18.68 9.26
C LYS A 245 5.61 17.95 7.99
N MET A 246 4.42 18.30 7.51
CA MET A 246 3.87 17.80 6.26
C MET A 246 3.46 19.00 5.39
N MET A 247 3.50 18.82 4.08
CA MET A 247 2.94 19.76 3.11
C MET A 247 1.92 19.03 2.24
N ALA A 248 0.73 19.59 2.10
CA ALA A 248 -0.25 19.11 1.14
C ALA A 248 0.12 19.58 -0.28
N PHE A 249 -0.20 18.77 -1.28
CA PHE A 249 -0.07 19.12 -2.69
C PHE A 249 -1.20 18.52 -3.51
N ASP A 250 -1.51 19.15 -4.63
CA ASP A 250 -2.58 18.74 -5.54
C ASP A 250 -1.98 18.35 -6.91
N CYS A 251 -2.48 17.27 -7.51
CA CYS A 251 -2.15 16.85 -8.87
C CYS A 251 -3.20 17.27 -9.90
N GLY A 252 -4.30 17.85 -9.46
CA GLY A 252 -5.44 18.33 -10.23
C GLY A 252 -6.56 17.29 -10.42
N GLU A 253 -7.61 17.75 -11.10
CA GLU A 253 -8.72 16.94 -11.57
C GLU A 253 -8.44 16.34 -12.96
N PHE A 254 -9.03 15.17 -13.22
CA PHE A 254 -8.96 14.49 -14.51
C PHE A 254 -10.18 13.61 -14.76
N GLU A 255 -10.39 13.26 -16.03
CA GLU A 255 -11.47 12.36 -16.43
C GLU A 255 -10.93 10.96 -16.75
N LEU A 256 -11.52 9.95 -16.12
CA LEU A 256 -11.36 8.55 -16.49
C LEU A 256 -12.34 8.24 -17.62
N LYS A 257 -11.80 7.76 -18.75
CA LYS A 257 -12.58 7.44 -19.96
C LYS A 257 -13.00 5.98 -20.01
#